data_AF-A0AA45Z342-F1
#
_entry.id   AF-A0AA45Z342-F1
#
_cell.length_a   1.000
_cell.length_b   1.000
_cell.length_c   1.000
_cell.angle_alpha   90.00
_cell.angle_beta   90.00
_cell.angle_gamma   90.00
#
_symmetry.space_group_name_H-M   'P 1'
#
loop_
_entity.id
_entity.type
_entity.pdbx_description
1 polymer ?
#
loop_
_entity_poly.entity_id
_entity_poly.type
_entity_poly.pdbx_seq_one_letter_code
_entity_poly.pdbx_strand_id
1 'polypeptide(L)'
;MPIQDECFYVRNMACTFLRRSDGCLVISGREALELRRADAAIVAELIRLASVPLSGSELRRGASKLENGPAVLEALAKAGCLTEGRTLDALEAKSSPRLKARGQPPLGNVVFGLTGAVASAYMLPSIARLQPFARRIDVVVTRAARPFVAPAAFEAHGIQVWGSASARRGEVRVPHIELADTADLVVVCPASAHAIARLAQGACSDLVSLVVTATRAPVIVVPSMNEAMWDHPAVQRNVARIVADGVHVVEPHRGLEVAWLARGEPPRLGFGTQGLLDGAMLATLTAVAAGKPRTREVSRE
;
A
#
# COMPACT_ATOMS: atom_id res chain seq x y z
N MET A 1 23.69 -7.65 -1.88
CA MET A 1 25.00 -7.26 -2.43
C MET A 1 25.54 -6.12 -1.58
N PRO A 2 26.85 -6.00 -1.30
CA PRO A 2 27.38 -4.85 -0.55
C PRO A 2 27.11 -3.56 -1.31
N ILE A 3 26.72 -2.51 -0.58
CA ILE A 3 26.46 -1.17 -1.16
C ILE A 3 27.80 -0.56 -1.58
N GLN A 4 27.88 0.00 -2.78
CA GLN A 4 29.11 0.55 -3.36
C GLN A 4 29.01 2.08 -3.45
N ASP A 5 30.10 2.81 -3.19
CA ASP A 5 30.10 4.28 -3.26
C ASP A 5 29.87 4.80 -4.69
N GLU A 6 30.35 4.06 -5.68
CA GLU A 6 30.29 4.40 -7.12
C GLU A 6 28.87 4.26 -7.73
N CYS A 7 27.90 3.78 -6.96
CA CYS A 7 26.54 3.47 -7.41
C CYS A 7 25.50 4.37 -6.75
N PHE A 8 24.43 4.63 -7.49
CA PHE A 8 23.19 5.20 -6.98
C PHE A 8 22.21 4.09 -6.61
N TYR A 9 21.47 4.33 -5.54
CA TYR A 9 20.46 3.44 -5.01
C TYR A 9 19.15 4.19 -4.83
N VAL A 10 18.05 3.52 -5.14
CA VAL A 10 16.69 3.97 -4.82
C VAL A 10 15.88 2.75 -4.39
N ARG A 11 14.82 2.95 -3.61
CA ARG A 11 13.85 1.90 -3.28
C ARG A 11 13.43 1.15 -4.55
N ASN A 12 13.45 -0.17 -4.49
CA ASN A 12 12.90 -1.00 -5.53
C ASN A 12 11.37 -0.92 -5.51
N MET A 13 10.79 -0.29 -6.53
CA MET A 13 9.33 -0.15 -6.66
C MET A 13 8.62 -1.48 -6.91
N ALA A 14 9.34 -2.53 -7.32
CA ALA A 14 8.80 -3.89 -7.38
C ALA A 14 8.64 -4.55 -5.98
N CYS A 15 9.05 -3.87 -4.90
CA CYS A 15 8.87 -4.31 -3.51
C CYS A 15 7.77 -3.52 -2.79
N THR A 16 6.87 -4.24 -2.13
CA THR A 16 5.87 -3.66 -1.23
C THR A 16 6.28 -3.89 0.22
N PHE A 17 6.17 -2.84 1.04
CA PHE A 17 6.50 -2.87 2.46
C PHE A 17 5.21 -2.77 3.25
N LEU A 18 4.90 -3.83 4.01
CA LEU A 18 3.75 -3.92 4.90
C LEU A 18 4.20 -3.72 6.34
N ARG A 19 3.71 -2.68 6.99
CA ARG A 19 3.87 -2.49 8.43
C ARG A 19 2.95 -3.45 9.20
N ARG A 20 3.49 -4.10 10.23
CA ARG A 20 2.81 -5.02 11.16
C ARG A 20 3.07 -4.62 12.62
N SER A 21 2.30 -5.18 13.56
CA SER A 21 2.40 -4.87 14.99
C SER A 21 3.77 -5.23 15.59
N ASP A 22 4.47 -6.20 15.02
CA ASP A 22 5.76 -6.70 15.50
C ASP A 22 6.89 -6.58 14.48
N GLY A 23 6.70 -5.85 13.38
CA GLY A 23 7.68 -5.84 12.30
C GLY A 23 7.27 -5.16 11.00
N CYS A 24 8.06 -5.43 9.97
CA CYS A 24 7.77 -5.11 8.58
C CYS A 24 7.87 -6.39 7.76
N LEU A 25 6.87 -6.64 6.91
CA LEU A 25 6.89 -7.69 5.90
C LEU A 25 7.18 -7.05 4.55
N VAL A 26 8.27 -7.46 3.90
CA VAL A 26 8.64 -7.00 2.56
C VAL A 26 8.27 -8.07 1.55
N ILE A 27 7.55 -7.68 0.50
CA ILE A 27 7.07 -8.58 -0.54
C ILE A 27 7.69 -8.16 -1.86
N SER A 28 8.44 -9.08 -2.49
CA SER A 28 9.08 -8.89 -3.79
C SER A 28 8.76 -10.09 -4.68
N GLY A 29 7.79 -9.92 -5.58
CA GLY A 29 7.30 -11.03 -6.41
C GLY A 29 6.68 -12.17 -5.57
N ARG A 30 7.33 -13.34 -5.53
CA ARG A 30 6.86 -14.49 -4.72
C ARG A 30 7.62 -14.66 -3.40
N GLU A 31 8.64 -13.84 -3.17
CA GLU A 31 9.45 -13.90 -1.96
C GLU A 31 8.91 -12.90 -0.95
N ALA A 32 8.99 -13.30 0.33
CA ALA A 32 8.61 -12.45 1.43
C ALA A 32 9.69 -12.50 2.52
N LEU A 33 10.03 -11.34 3.05
CA LEU A 33 11.03 -11.16 4.10
C LEU A 33 10.36 -10.54 5.31
N GLU A 34 10.52 -11.18 6.47
CA GLU A 34 10.00 -10.64 7.73
C GLU A 34 11.14 -10.03 8.55
N LEU A 35 10.97 -8.76 8.94
CA LEU A 35 11.90 -7.97 9.74
C LEU A 35 11.21 -7.59 11.07
N ARG A 36 11.72 -8.03 12.22
CA ARG A 36 11.01 -7.95 13.53
C ARG A 36 11.48 -6.82 14.46
N ARG A 37 10.56 -6.40 15.35
CA ARG A 37 10.54 -5.57 16.60
C ARG A 37 11.60 -4.49 16.90
N ALA A 38 12.67 -4.36 16.13
CA ALA A 38 13.55 -3.18 16.08
C ALA A 38 13.64 -2.63 14.65
N ASP A 39 13.46 -3.49 13.64
CA ASP A 39 13.68 -3.12 12.25
C ASP A 39 12.54 -2.29 11.67
N ALA A 40 11.27 -2.44 12.09
CA ALA A 40 10.14 -1.83 11.38
C ALA A 40 10.23 -0.29 11.24
N ALA A 41 10.60 0.40 12.32
CA ALA A 41 10.79 1.86 12.30
C ALA A 41 12.03 2.25 11.49
N ILE A 42 13.12 1.49 11.63
CA ILE A 42 14.37 1.68 10.88
C ILE A 42 14.13 1.44 9.38
N VAL A 43 13.37 0.40 9.02
CA VAL A 43 12.99 0.06 7.65
C VAL A 43 12.14 1.19 7.09
N ALA A 44 11.11 1.65 7.80
CA ALA A 44 10.30 2.77 7.34
C ALA A 44 11.16 4.02 7.09
N GLU A 45 12.12 4.31 7.97
CA GLU A 45 13.08 5.40 7.81
C GLU A 45 14.02 5.21 6.62
N LEU A 46 14.64 4.03 6.48
CA LEU A 46 15.56 3.71 5.38
C LEU A 46 14.86 3.68 4.03
N ILE A 47 13.63 3.19 3.96
CA ILE A 47 12.80 3.22 2.76
C ILE A 47 12.36 4.65 2.45
N ARG A 48 12.12 5.49 3.47
CA ARG A 48 11.89 6.92 3.27
C ARG A 48 13.13 7.61 2.74
N LEU A 49 14.29 7.32 3.31
CA LEU A 49 15.58 7.83 2.87
C LEU A 49 15.86 7.43 1.42
N ALA A 50 15.67 6.16 1.08
CA ALA A 50 15.85 5.63 -0.27
C ALA A 50 14.67 5.95 -1.23
N SER A 51 13.76 6.86 -0.86
CA SER A 51 12.66 7.26 -1.75
C SER A 51 13.10 8.16 -2.91
N VAL A 52 14.34 8.67 -2.85
CA VAL A 52 15.03 9.39 -3.92
C VAL A 52 16.36 8.69 -4.22
N PRO A 53 16.91 8.83 -5.44
CA PRO A 53 18.24 8.31 -5.74
C PRO A 53 19.30 8.93 -4.81
N LEU A 54 20.08 8.08 -4.15
CA LEU A 54 21.19 8.48 -3.28
C LEU A 54 22.46 7.71 -3.66
N SER A 55 23.62 8.34 -3.52
CA SER A 55 24.90 7.61 -3.59
C SER A 55 25.02 6.60 -2.45
N GLY A 56 25.83 5.56 -2.64
CA GLY A 56 26.12 4.59 -1.57
C GLY A 56 26.63 5.25 -0.27
N SER A 57 27.42 6.32 -0.41
CA SER A 57 27.96 7.09 0.73
C SER A 57 26.87 7.81 1.52
N GLU A 58 25.91 8.44 0.84
CA GLU A 58 24.79 9.17 1.46
C GLU A 58 23.84 8.21 2.15
N LEU A 59 23.53 7.09 1.50
CA LEU A 59 22.65 6.07 2.05
C LEU A 59 23.23 5.46 3.32
N ARG A 60 24.54 5.14 3.33
CA ARG A 60 25.25 4.69 4.55
C ARG A 60 25.27 5.74 5.65
N ARG A 61 25.57 7.00 5.32
CA ARG A 61 25.56 8.12 6.30
C ARG A 61 24.17 8.33 6.91
N GLY A 62 23.10 8.14 6.15
CA GLY A 62 21.74 8.20 6.68
C GLY A 62 21.45 7.01 7.60
N ALA A 63 21.82 5.81 7.17
CA ALA A 63 21.64 4.60 7.98
C ALA A 63 22.42 4.62 9.30
N SER A 64 23.63 5.19 9.35
CA SER A 64 24.43 5.27 10.56
C SER A 64 23.83 6.18 11.65
N LYS A 65 22.82 6.99 11.32
CA LYS A 65 22.08 7.80 12.29
C LYS A 65 21.00 7.01 13.04
N LEU A 66 20.72 5.79 12.59
CA LEU A 66 19.70 4.92 13.15
C LEU A 66 20.36 3.79 13.92
N GLU A 67 19.79 3.47 15.08
CA GLU A 67 20.25 2.33 15.87
C GLU A 67 20.16 1.04 15.04
N ASN A 68 21.30 0.38 14.80
CA ASN A 68 21.43 -0.77 13.89
C ASN A 68 21.01 -0.53 12.42
N GLY A 69 20.92 0.72 11.97
CA GLY A 69 20.59 1.05 10.58
C GLY A 69 21.50 0.40 9.53
N PRO A 70 22.84 0.31 9.72
CA PRO A 70 23.73 -0.32 8.75
C PRO A 70 23.39 -1.80 8.47
N ALA A 71 23.13 -2.61 9.49
CA ALA A 71 22.80 -4.03 9.29
C ALA A 71 21.44 -4.20 8.59
N VAL A 72 20.44 -3.38 8.96
CA VAL A 72 19.13 -3.39 8.30
C VAL A 72 19.24 -2.97 6.84
N LEU A 73 20.07 -1.97 6.54
CA LEU A 73 20.32 -1.51 5.18
C LEU A 73 20.95 -2.63 4.32
N GLU A 74 21.91 -3.37 4.87
CA GLU A 74 22.50 -4.53 4.18
C GLU A 74 21.50 -5.66 3.96
N ALA A 75 20.63 -5.93 4.95
CA ALA A 75 19.56 -6.91 4.82
C ALA A 75 18.58 -6.53 3.70
N LEU A 76 18.16 -5.26 3.63
CA LEU A 76 17.32 -4.72 2.57
C LEU A 76 18.00 -4.84 1.19
N ALA A 77 19.28 -4.48 1.08
CA ALA A 77 20.04 -4.60 -0.16
C ALA A 77 20.17 -6.06 -0.62
N LYS A 78 20.40 -7.00 0.32
CA LYS A 78 20.46 -8.44 0.03
C LYS A 78 19.11 -9.02 -0.40
N ALA A 79 18.02 -8.46 0.11
CA ALA A 79 16.65 -8.83 -0.24
C ALA A 79 16.12 -8.20 -1.54
N GLY A 80 16.95 -7.45 -2.26
CA GLY A 80 16.54 -6.78 -3.50
C GLY A 80 15.57 -5.62 -3.28
N CYS A 81 15.53 -5.06 -2.08
CA CYS A 81 14.67 -3.91 -1.72
C CYS A 81 15.19 -2.58 -2.28
N LEU A 82 16.41 -2.57 -2.81
CA LEU A 82 17.04 -1.41 -3.45
C LEU A 82 17.35 -1.75 -4.90
N THR A 83 16.96 -0.86 -5.81
CA THR A 83 17.42 -0.86 -7.20
C THR A 83 18.76 -0.12 -7.25
N GLU A 84 19.69 -0.61 -8.05
CA GLU A 84 21.00 0.02 -8.25
C GLU A 84 21.24 0.43 -9.70
N GLY A 85 21.98 1.52 -9.87
CA GLY A 85 22.36 2.07 -11.17
C GLY A 85 23.66 2.85 -11.06
N ARG A 86 24.51 2.75 -12.08
CA ARG A 86 25.75 3.54 -12.17
C ARG A 86 25.49 5.01 -12.57
N THR A 87 24.31 5.27 -13.10
CA THR A 87 23.81 6.60 -13.45
C THR A 87 22.34 6.70 -13.03
N LEU A 88 21.83 7.93 -12.88
CA LEU A 88 20.42 8.17 -12.57
C LEU A 88 19.50 7.61 -13.68
N ASP A 89 19.83 7.84 -14.95
CA ASP A 89 19.05 7.32 -16.08
C ASP A 89 18.98 5.78 -16.10
N ALA A 90 20.08 5.10 -15.79
CA ALA A 90 20.12 3.65 -15.73
C ALA A 90 19.33 3.07 -14.54
N LEU A 91 19.20 3.86 -13.47
CA LEU A 91 18.41 3.51 -12.29
C LEU A 91 16.91 3.61 -12.59
N GLU A 92 16.49 4.67 -13.28
CA GLU A 92 15.11 4.90 -13.68
C GLU A 92 14.59 3.85 -14.67
N ALA A 93 15.42 3.40 -15.61
CA ALA A 93 15.03 2.37 -16.59
C ALA A 93 14.69 0.99 -15.96
N LYS A 94 15.17 0.71 -14.74
CA LYS A 94 15.00 -0.59 -14.06
C LYS A 94 13.78 -0.65 -13.13
N SER A 95 13.13 0.47 -12.81
CA SER A 95 12.18 0.56 -11.69
C SER A 95 10.72 0.18 -11.99
N SER A 96 10.39 -0.26 -13.21
CA SER A 96 9.00 -0.51 -13.62
C SER A 96 8.64 -2.00 -13.68
N PRO A 97 7.89 -2.54 -12.70
CA PRO A 97 7.42 -3.93 -12.75
C PRO A 97 6.35 -4.13 -13.85
N ARG A 98 6.39 -5.29 -14.52
CA ARG A 98 5.37 -5.72 -15.50
C ARG A 98 4.57 -6.89 -14.94
N LEU A 99 3.24 -6.79 -14.94
CA LEU A 99 2.36 -7.93 -14.62
C LEU A 99 2.45 -8.99 -15.73
N LYS A 100 2.53 -10.27 -15.33
CA LYS A 100 2.33 -11.42 -16.22
C LYS A 100 1.26 -12.32 -15.61
N ALA A 101 0.18 -12.55 -16.35
CA ALA A 101 -0.88 -13.48 -15.94
C ALA A 101 -0.48 -14.93 -16.22
N ARG A 102 -0.61 -15.84 -15.23
CA ARG A 102 -0.59 -17.31 -15.41
C ARG A 102 -1.39 -18.02 -14.31
N GLY A 103 -2.33 -18.89 -14.69
CA GLY A 103 -3.03 -19.84 -13.80
C GLY A 103 -4.44 -19.41 -13.34
N GLN A 104 -5.02 -20.17 -12.40
CA GLN A 104 -6.26 -19.81 -11.68
C GLN A 104 -6.10 -18.47 -10.95
N PRO A 105 -7.19 -17.69 -10.75
CA PRO A 105 -7.11 -16.41 -10.08
C PRO A 105 -6.60 -16.61 -8.65
N PRO A 106 -5.46 -16.01 -8.27
CA PRO A 106 -4.87 -16.19 -6.95
C PRO A 106 -5.66 -15.52 -5.82
N LEU A 107 -6.61 -14.63 -6.14
CA LEU A 107 -7.42 -13.89 -5.16
C LEU A 107 -8.87 -14.39 -5.16
N GLY A 108 -9.46 -14.42 -3.97
CA GLY A 108 -10.88 -14.70 -3.78
C GLY A 108 -11.76 -13.48 -4.06
N ASN A 109 -12.75 -13.24 -3.20
CA ASN A 109 -13.59 -12.05 -3.23
C ASN A 109 -12.84 -10.88 -2.58
N VAL A 110 -12.65 -9.79 -3.32
CA VAL A 110 -11.91 -8.62 -2.83
C VAL A 110 -12.82 -7.41 -2.76
N VAL A 111 -12.84 -6.73 -1.61
CA VAL A 111 -13.60 -5.48 -1.44
C VAL A 111 -12.63 -4.29 -1.39
N PHE A 112 -12.76 -3.37 -2.34
CA PHE A 112 -11.97 -2.14 -2.38
C PHE A 112 -12.72 -0.97 -1.74
N GLY A 113 -12.16 -0.37 -0.70
CA GLY A 113 -12.65 0.88 -0.11
C GLY A 113 -11.96 2.11 -0.70
N LEU A 114 -12.67 2.90 -1.50
CA LEU A 114 -12.19 4.17 -2.07
C LEU A 114 -12.57 5.34 -1.16
N THR A 115 -11.57 6.07 -0.68
CA THR A 115 -11.75 7.18 0.28
C THR A 115 -11.43 8.54 -0.33
N GLY A 116 -11.72 9.65 0.36
CA GLY A 116 -11.54 11.00 -0.17
C GLY A 116 -10.08 11.38 -0.41
N ALA A 117 -9.52 10.93 -1.53
CA ALA A 117 -8.21 11.29 -2.04
C ALA A 117 -8.29 11.38 -3.57
N VAL A 118 -7.53 12.30 -4.16
CA VAL A 118 -7.48 12.47 -5.62
C VAL A 118 -7.10 11.18 -6.36
N ALA A 119 -6.29 10.33 -5.73
CA ALA A 119 -5.90 9.02 -6.26
C ALA A 119 -7.11 8.12 -6.59
N SER A 120 -8.27 8.32 -5.95
CA SER A 120 -9.51 7.60 -6.27
C SER A 120 -9.94 7.78 -7.72
N ALA A 121 -9.61 8.90 -8.37
CA ALA A 121 -9.92 9.16 -9.77
C ALA A 121 -9.21 8.19 -10.73
N TYR A 122 -8.11 7.58 -10.30
CA TYR A 122 -7.26 6.71 -11.14
C TYR A 122 -7.37 5.23 -10.75
N MET A 123 -8.28 4.88 -9.83
CA MET A 123 -8.37 3.50 -9.32
C MET A 123 -9.06 2.52 -10.26
N LEU A 124 -9.96 2.98 -11.14
CA LEU A 124 -10.69 2.09 -12.04
C LEU A 124 -9.74 1.25 -12.94
N PRO A 125 -8.81 1.84 -13.70
CA PRO A 125 -7.88 1.05 -14.52
C PRO A 125 -7.04 0.07 -13.70
N SER A 126 -6.62 0.48 -12.49
CA SER A 126 -5.84 -0.35 -11.58
C SER A 126 -6.63 -1.56 -11.07
N ILE A 127 -7.88 -1.34 -10.64
CA ILE A 127 -8.76 -2.40 -10.12
C ILE A 127 -9.21 -3.33 -11.25
N ALA A 128 -9.56 -2.79 -12.42
CA ALA A 128 -9.95 -3.58 -13.58
C ALA A 128 -8.84 -4.57 -14.02
N ARG A 129 -7.56 -4.16 -13.93
CA ARG A 129 -6.41 -5.03 -14.20
C ARG A 129 -6.30 -6.22 -13.25
N LEU A 130 -6.92 -6.16 -12.07
CA LEU A 130 -6.94 -7.25 -11.10
C LEU A 130 -8.10 -8.25 -11.32
N GLN A 131 -9.11 -7.92 -12.12
CA GLN A 131 -10.26 -8.81 -12.35
C GLN A 131 -9.86 -10.21 -12.84
N PRO A 132 -8.88 -10.40 -13.74
CA PRO A 132 -8.44 -11.74 -14.13
C PRO A 132 -7.80 -12.55 -13.00
N PHE A 133 -7.44 -11.90 -11.89
CA PHE A 133 -6.75 -12.48 -10.75
C PHE A 133 -7.64 -12.64 -9.52
N ALA A 134 -8.89 -12.19 -9.56
CA ALA A 134 -9.83 -12.24 -8.44
C ALA A 134 -11.12 -12.95 -8.83
N ARG A 135 -11.74 -13.68 -7.89
CA ARG A 135 -13.04 -14.34 -8.10
C ARG A 135 -14.15 -13.32 -8.30
N ARG A 136 -14.14 -12.26 -7.47
CA ARG A 136 -15.11 -11.16 -7.49
C ARG A 136 -14.45 -9.92 -6.93
N ILE A 137 -14.79 -8.76 -7.49
CA ILE A 137 -14.38 -7.47 -6.96
C ILE A 137 -15.61 -6.59 -6.72
N ASP A 138 -15.72 -6.06 -5.51
CA ASP A 138 -16.67 -5.03 -5.14
C ASP A 138 -15.94 -3.76 -4.72
N VAL A 139 -16.53 -2.61 -5.01
CA VAL A 139 -15.98 -1.30 -4.67
C VAL A 139 -16.95 -0.59 -3.72
N VAL A 140 -16.45 -0.15 -2.59
CA VAL A 140 -17.16 0.69 -1.62
C VAL A 140 -16.58 2.10 -1.70
N VAL A 141 -17.45 3.11 -1.81
CA VAL A 141 -17.03 4.50 -2.03
C VAL A 141 -17.54 5.37 -0.88
N THR A 142 -16.61 6.04 -0.18
CA THR A 142 -16.97 7.02 0.85
C THR A 142 -17.63 8.25 0.22
N ARG A 143 -18.39 9.03 1.00
CA ARG A 143 -18.97 10.31 0.53
C ARG A 143 -17.91 11.24 -0.07
N ALA A 144 -16.73 11.33 0.56
CA ALA A 144 -15.64 12.20 0.11
C ALA A 144 -14.93 11.72 -1.17
N ALA A 145 -15.06 10.43 -1.53
CA ALA A 145 -14.51 9.88 -2.78
C ALA A 145 -15.44 10.07 -3.98
N ARG A 146 -16.74 10.31 -3.77
CA ARG A 146 -17.75 10.43 -4.83
C ARG A 146 -17.41 11.44 -5.93
N PRO A 147 -16.81 12.61 -5.66
CA PRO A 147 -16.42 13.54 -6.72
C PRO A 147 -15.37 12.98 -7.68
N PHE A 148 -14.58 12.00 -7.25
CA PHE A 148 -13.50 11.40 -8.04
C PHE A 148 -13.89 10.07 -8.68
N VAL A 149 -14.99 9.45 -8.23
CA VAL A 149 -15.38 8.09 -8.61
C VAL A 149 -16.73 8.14 -9.30
N ALA A 150 -16.76 7.74 -10.57
CA ALA A 150 -17.99 7.54 -11.32
C ALA A 150 -18.44 6.07 -11.21
N PRO A 151 -19.52 5.75 -10.46
CA PRO A 151 -19.97 4.36 -10.28
C PRO A 151 -20.28 3.65 -11.60
N ALA A 152 -20.93 4.35 -12.54
CA ALA A 152 -21.28 3.81 -13.86
C ALA A 152 -20.06 3.32 -14.65
N ALA A 153 -18.90 3.96 -14.47
CA ALA A 153 -17.67 3.53 -15.14
C ALA A 153 -17.20 2.17 -14.60
N PHE A 154 -17.22 1.95 -13.29
CA PHE A 154 -16.91 0.64 -12.68
C PHE A 154 -17.93 -0.43 -13.09
N GLU A 155 -19.22 -0.09 -13.11
CA GLU A 155 -20.28 -1.01 -13.50
C GLU A 155 -20.17 -1.46 -14.96
N ALA A 156 -19.70 -0.59 -15.86
CA ALA A 156 -19.39 -0.96 -17.24
C ALA A 156 -18.25 -2.00 -17.35
N HIS A 157 -17.39 -2.10 -16.34
CA HIS A 157 -16.40 -3.17 -16.19
C HIS A 157 -16.92 -4.38 -15.41
N GLY A 158 -18.22 -4.42 -15.06
CA GLY A 158 -18.82 -5.48 -14.26
C GLY A 158 -18.48 -5.42 -12.76
N ILE A 159 -17.91 -4.31 -12.28
CA ILE A 159 -17.54 -4.12 -10.87
C ILE A 159 -18.69 -3.41 -10.14
N GLN A 160 -19.23 -4.05 -9.10
CA GLN A 160 -20.31 -3.46 -8.31
C GLN A 160 -19.78 -2.33 -7.42
N VAL A 161 -20.53 -1.23 -7.36
CA VAL A 161 -20.19 -0.05 -6.54
C VAL A 161 -21.24 0.20 -5.47
N TRP A 162 -20.78 0.36 -4.23
CA TRP A 162 -21.59 0.53 -3.03
C TRP A 162 -21.30 1.89 -2.37
N GLY A 163 -22.32 2.74 -2.27
CA GLY A 163 -22.17 4.10 -1.75
C GLY A 163 -22.70 4.35 -0.34
N SER A 164 -23.46 3.41 0.24
CA SER A 164 -24.05 3.53 1.59
C SER A 164 -24.49 2.17 2.14
N ALA A 165 -24.59 2.06 3.48
CA ALA A 165 -25.14 0.87 4.15
C ALA A 165 -26.64 0.66 3.89
N SER A 166 -27.34 1.70 3.42
CA SER A 166 -28.73 1.64 2.98
C SER A 166 -28.89 1.22 1.52
N ALA A 167 -27.79 1.10 0.75
CA ALA A 167 -27.87 0.65 -0.62
C ALA A 167 -28.49 -0.76 -0.69
N ARG A 168 -29.32 -0.99 -1.69
CA ARG A 168 -29.95 -2.29 -1.97
C ARG A 168 -29.65 -2.63 -3.42
N ARG A 169 -29.12 -3.83 -3.67
CA ARG A 169 -28.84 -4.34 -5.02
C ARG A 169 -29.07 -5.84 -5.04
N GLY A 170 -29.83 -6.32 -6.02
CA GLY A 170 -30.24 -7.72 -6.10
C GLY A 170 -30.85 -8.19 -4.78
N GLU A 171 -30.31 -9.26 -4.21
CA GLU A 171 -30.73 -9.84 -2.94
C GLU A 171 -30.06 -9.20 -1.72
N VAL A 172 -29.03 -8.36 -1.91
CA VAL A 172 -28.29 -7.75 -0.80
C VAL A 172 -29.15 -6.72 -0.09
N ARG A 173 -29.49 -7.02 1.18
CA ARG A 173 -30.25 -6.14 2.08
C ARG A 173 -29.40 -5.50 3.17
N VAL A 174 -28.26 -6.05 3.52
CA VAL A 174 -27.35 -5.48 4.52
C VAL A 174 -25.92 -5.47 3.95
N PRO A 175 -25.56 -4.47 3.12
CA PRO A 175 -24.31 -4.49 2.36
C PRO A 175 -23.06 -4.65 3.21
N HIS A 176 -22.99 -4.02 4.38
CA HIS A 176 -21.78 -4.08 5.21
C HIS A 176 -21.52 -5.45 5.82
N ILE A 177 -22.57 -6.23 6.12
CA ILE A 177 -22.45 -7.61 6.60
C ILE A 177 -22.14 -8.54 5.43
N GLU A 178 -22.91 -8.44 4.34
CA GLU A 178 -22.70 -9.26 3.15
C GLU A 178 -21.28 -9.11 2.59
N LEU A 179 -20.82 -7.86 2.42
CA LEU A 179 -19.46 -7.59 1.91
C LEU A 179 -18.39 -8.04 2.90
N ALA A 180 -18.64 -7.93 4.21
CA ALA A 180 -17.69 -8.33 5.23
C ALA A 180 -17.55 -9.86 5.36
N ASP A 181 -18.66 -10.58 5.28
CA ASP A 181 -18.75 -12.04 5.42
C ASP A 181 -18.23 -12.76 4.18
N THR A 182 -18.48 -12.19 3.00
CA THR A 182 -18.07 -12.80 1.72
C THR A 182 -16.66 -12.40 1.28
N ALA A 183 -16.06 -11.36 1.88
CA ALA A 183 -14.70 -10.95 1.54
C ALA A 183 -13.67 -12.01 1.95
N ASP A 184 -12.77 -12.33 1.04
CA ASP A 184 -11.52 -13.03 1.34
C ASP A 184 -10.38 -12.02 1.62
N LEU A 185 -10.54 -10.77 1.20
CA LEU A 185 -9.60 -9.66 1.43
C LEU A 185 -10.32 -8.31 1.33
N VAL A 186 -10.03 -7.39 2.26
CA VAL A 186 -10.49 -5.98 2.17
C VAL A 186 -9.30 -5.06 1.94
N VAL A 187 -9.40 -4.16 0.96
CA VAL A 187 -8.33 -3.23 0.58
C VAL A 187 -8.86 -1.80 0.59
N VAL A 188 -8.47 -0.98 1.55
CA VAL A 188 -8.78 0.46 1.57
C VAL A 188 -7.68 1.20 0.80
N CYS A 189 -7.92 1.48 -0.48
CA CYS A 189 -6.94 2.08 -1.38
C CYS A 189 -7.62 2.99 -2.42
N PRO A 190 -7.37 4.30 -2.40
CA PRO A 190 -6.58 5.03 -1.41
C PRO A 190 -7.28 5.16 -0.06
N ALA A 191 -6.51 5.25 1.02
CA ALA A 191 -6.96 5.57 2.37
C ALA A 191 -6.52 6.99 2.79
N SER A 192 -7.47 7.91 2.92
CA SER A 192 -7.23 9.26 3.40
C SER A 192 -6.97 9.26 4.91
N ALA A 193 -6.36 10.33 5.41
CA ALA A 193 -6.14 10.52 6.86
C ALA A 193 -7.46 10.38 7.66
N HIS A 194 -8.57 10.90 7.11
CA HIS A 194 -9.88 10.81 7.73
C HIS A 194 -10.42 9.37 7.77
N ALA A 195 -10.17 8.56 6.72
CA ALA A 195 -10.54 7.15 6.76
C ALA A 195 -9.72 6.40 7.82
N ILE A 196 -8.40 6.59 7.85
CA ILE A 196 -7.50 5.97 8.84
C ILE A 196 -7.92 6.33 10.26
N ALA A 197 -8.25 7.60 10.53
CA ALA A 197 -8.72 8.03 11.84
C ALA A 197 -10.00 7.29 12.29
N ARG A 198 -10.96 7.11 11.39
CA ARG A 198 -12.21 6.40 11.70
C ARG A 198 -11.99 4.91 11.94
N LEU A 199 -11.09 4.28 11.19
CA LEU A 199 -10.71 2.89 11.40
C LEU A 199 -10.04 2.73 12.77
N ALA A 200 -9.08 3.61 13.11
CA ALA A 200 -8.39 3.58 14.40
C ALA A 200 -9.32 3.75 15.62
N GLN A 201 -10.44 4.44 15.43
CA GLN A 201 -11.42 4.72 16.48
C GLN A 201 -12.61 3.75 16.48
N GLY A 202 -12.72 2.85 15.50
CA GLY A 202 -13.90 1.99 15.34
C GLY A 202 -15.21 2.77 15.11
N ALA A 203 -15.13 3.96 14.51
CA ALA A 203 -16.24 4.91 14.48
C ALA A 203 -17.46 4.47 13.64
N CYS A 204 -17.29 3.47 12.75
CA CYS A 204 -18.36 2.85 11.96
C CYS A 204 -19.34 3.83 11.26
N SER A 205 -18.85 5.00 10.84
CA SER A 205 -19.70 6.11 10.38
C SER A 205 -19.93 6.14 8.87
N ASP A 206 -19.31 5.23 8.11
CA ASP A 206 -19.62 5.01 6.70
C ASP A 206 -19.46 3.54 6.29
N LEU A 207 -19.83 3.22 5.05
CA LEU A 207 -19.80 1.84 4.58
C LEU A 207 -18.41 1.22 4.60
N VAL A 208 -17.34 1.98 4.33
CA VAL A 208 -15.95 1.46 4.39
C VAL A 208 -15.61 1.04 5.81
N SER A 209 -15.82 1.93 6.79
CA SER A 209 -15.53 1.65 8.20
C SER A 209 -16.43 0.55 8.78
N LEU A 210 -17.69 0.46 8.35
CA LEU A 210 -18.60 -0.63 8.71
C LEU A 210 -18.09 -1.99 8.19
N VAL A 211 -17.72 -2.08 6.90
CA VAL A 211 -17.20 -3.34 6.32
C VAL A 211 -15.89 -3.76 7.00
N VAL A 212 -14.96 -2.82 7.19
CA VAL A 212 -13.67 -3.12 7.85
C VAL A 212 -13.86 -3.59 9.28
N THR A 213 -14.83 -3.03 10.02
CA THR A 213 -15.08 -3.43 11.41
C THR A 213 -15.81 -4.77 11.50
N ALA A 214 -16.65 -5.10 10.52
CA ALA A 214 -17.44 -6.34 10.51
C ALA A 214 -16.70 -7.56 9.94
N THR A 215 -15.66 -7.36 9.12
CA THR A 215 -15.00 -8.46 8.41
C THR A 215 -14.07 -9.27 9.30
N ARG A 216 -13.97 -10.57 8.99
CA ARG A 216 -12.92 -11.47 9.51
C ARG A 216 -11.76 -11.64 8.53
N ALA A 217 -11.90 -11.12 7.32
CA ALA A 217 -10.86 -11.17 6.30
C ALA A 217 -9.69 -10.27 6.69
N PRO A 218 -8.47 -10.57 6.23
CA PRO A 218 -7.36 -9.64 6.35
C PRO A 218 -7.69 -8.29 5.70
N VAL A 219 -7.25 -7.21 6.33
CA VAL A 219 -7.47 -5.83 5.87
C VAL A 219 -6.14 -5.20 5.50
N ILE A 220 -6.06 -4.64 4.29
CA ILE A 220 -4.95 -3.84 3.81
C ILE A 220 -5.39 -2.38 3.69
N VAL A 221 -4.61 -1.47 4.25
CA VAL A 221 -4.81 -0.01 4.14
C VAL A 221 -3.64 0.58 3.37
N VAL A 222 -3.94 1.38 2.34
CA VAL A 222 -2.96 2.05 1.49
C VAL A 222 -3.13 3.57 1.65
N PRO A 223 -2.41 4.21 2.57
CA PRO A 223 -2.53 5.64 2.85
C PRO A 223 -2.30 6.48 1.59
N SER A 224 -3.02 7.59 1.43
CA SER A 224 -2.80 8.55 0.34
C SER A 224 -3.19 9.95 0.80
N MET A 225 -2.19 10.78 1.02
CA MET A 225 -2.31 12.17 1.48
C MET A 225 -0.98 12.90 1.19
N ASN A 226 -0.96 14.21 1.38
CA ASN A 226 0.27 15.00 1.34
C ASN A 226 1.25 14.59 2.46
N GLU A 227 2.55 14.76 2.23
CA GLU A 227 3.65 14.40 3.16
C GLU A 227 3.46 15.02 4.56
N ALA A 228 3.14 16.31 4.66
CA ALA A 228 2.92 16.97 5.94
C ALA A 228 1.71 16.40 6.71
N MET A 229 0.68 15.90 5.99
CA MET A 229 -0.42 15.19 6.63
C MET A 229 0.02 13.81 7.12
N TRP A 230 0.83 13.10 6.35
CA TRP A 230 1.36 11.78 6.74
C TRP A 230 2.22 11.88 8.00
N ASP A 231 3.14 12.84 8.05
CA ASP A 231 4.06 13.05 9.17
C ASP A 231 3.36 13.62 10.43
N HIS A 232 2.10 14.04 10.30
CA HIS A 232 1.36 14.60 11.42
C HIS A 232 1.23 13.57 12.57
N PRO A 233 1.55 13.94 13.83
CA PRO A 233 1.57 13.00 14.95
C PRO A 233 0.25 12.24 15.16
N ALA A 234 -0.89 12.88 14.91
CA ALA A 234 -2.19 12.20 15.01
C ALA A 234 -2.38 11.11 13.95
N VAL A 235 -1.89 11.32 12.72
CA VAL A 235 -1.97 10.32 11.65
C VAL A 235 -1.07 9.15 11.99
N GLN A 236 0.18 9.40 12.41
CA GLN A 236 1.10 8.35 12.84
C GLN A 236 0.55 7.53 14.03
N ARG A 237 -0.08 8.18 15.02
CA ARG A 237 -0.78 7.46 16.12
C ARG A 237 -1.91 6.58 15.63
N ASN A 238 -2.74 7.07 14.69
CA ASN A 238 -3.84 6.28 14.14
C ASN A 238 -3.33 5.10 13.31
N VAL A 239 -2.27 5.30 12.51
CA VAL A 239 -1.60 4.23 11.76
C VAL A 239 -1.05 3.17 12.71
N ALA A 240 -0.33 3.57 13.75
CA ALA A 240 0.18 2.65 14.76
C ALA A 240 -0.95 1.86 15.44
N ARG A 241 -2.09 2.51 15.70
CA ARG A 241 -3.27 1.87 16.30
C ARG A 241 -3.85 0.79 15.39
N ILE A 242 -4.18 1.10 14.13
CA ILE A 242 -4.76 0.09 13.22
C ILE A 242 -3.80 -1.07 12.96
N VAL A 243 -2.49 -0.80 12.94
CA VAL A 243 -1.46 -1.84 12.84
C VAL A 243 -1.48 -2.75 14.07
N ALA A 244 -1.61 -2.19 15.27
CA ALA A 244 -1.76 -2.97 16.50
C ALA A 244 -3.05 -3.80 16.52
N ASP A 245 -4.12 -3.29 15.88
CA ASP A 245 -5.40 -3.98 15.71
C ASP A 245 -5.37 -5.05 14.59
N GLY A 246 -4.21 -5.30 13.96
CA GLY A 246 -4.01 -6.37 12.98
C GLY A 246 -4.17 -5.96 11.51
N VAL A 247 -4.37 -4.67 11.23
CA VAL A 247 -4.46 -4.16 9.85
C VAL A 247 -3.07 -4.07 9.21
N HIS A 248 -2.95 -4.55 7.98
CA HIS A 248 -1.73 -4.40 7.18
C HIS A 248 -1.70 -3.01 6.55
N VAL A 249 -0.70 -2.19 6.88
CA VAL A 249 -0.54 -0.87 6.27
C VAL A 249 0.57 -0.90 5.23
N VAL A 250 0.25 -0.58 3.98
CA VAL A 250 1.25 -0.37 2.92
C VAL A 250 1.91 0.98 3.16
N GLU A 251 3.23 1.01 3.32
CA GLU A 251 3.97 2.26 3.46
C GLU A 251 3.81 3.13 2.20
N PRO A 252 3.51 4.43 2.34
CA PRO A 252 3.42 5.32 1.21
C PRO A 252 4.76 5.40 0.48
N HIS A 253 4.70 5.64 -0.83
CA HIS A 253 5.87 5.90 -1.66
C HIS A 253 5.84 7.33 -2.18
N ARG A 254 7.00 7.84 -2.64
CA ARG A 254 7.04 9.10 -3.39
C ARG A 254 6.35 8.94 -4.73
N GLY A 255 5.44 9.85 -5.04
CA GLY A 255 4.68 9.89 -6.28
C GLY A 255 4.49 11.32 -6.72
N LEU A 256 3.83 11.51 -7.88
CA LEU A 256 3.50 12.85 -8.33
C LEU A 256 2.52 13.52 -7.35
N GLU A 257 2.95 14.61 -6.74
CA GLU A 257 2.10 15.41 -5.88
C GLU A 257 1.31 16.44 -6.68
N VAL A 258 -0.02 16.30 -6.67
CA VAL A 258 -0.90 17.17 -7.46
C VAL A 258 -1.29 18.47 -6.76
N ALA A 259 -1.03 18.60 -5.44
CA ALA A 259 -1.37 19.80 -4.68
C ALA A 259 -0.61 21.04 -5.20
N TRP A 260 0.60 20.86 -5.70
CA TRP A 260 1.43 21.92 -6.29
C TRP A 260 0.97 22.30 -7.70
N LEU A 261 0.46 21.35 -8.49
CA LEU A 261 -0.07 21.62 -9.82
C LEU A 261 -1.26 22.60 -9.76
N ALA A 262 -2.11 22.47 -8.74
CA ALA A 262 -3.22 23.40 -8.51
C ALA A 262 -2.75 24.84 -8.19
N ARG A 263 -1.48 25.01 -7.78
CA ARG A 263 -0.85 26.32 -7.50
C ARG A 263 -0.06 26.87 -8.69
N GLY A 264 -0.08 26.19 -9.84
CA GLY A 264 0.73 26.54 -11.00
C GLY A 264 2.23 26.26 -10.81
N GLU A 265 2.59 25.49 -9.78
CA GLU A 265 3.98 25.09 -9.55
C GLU A 265 4.31 23.82 -10.35
N PRO A 266 5.59 23.65 -10.74
CA PRO A 266 6.03 22.47 -11.46
C PRO A 266 5.73 21.19 -10.65
N PRO A 267 5.46 20.06 -11.33
CA PRO A 267 5.21 18.78 -10.68
C PRO A 267 6.36 18.42 -9.74
N ARG A 268 6.06 18.20 -8.47
CA ARG A 268 7.03 17.70 -7.48
C ARG A 268 6.73 16.25 -7.14
N LEU A 269 7.79 15.49 -6.85
CA LEU A 269 7.66 14.20 -6.19
C LEU A 269 7.44 14.44 -4.70
N GLY A 270 6.30 14.01 -4.16
CA GLY A 270 5.95 14.10 -2.74
C GLY A 270 5.57 12.74 -2.18
N PHE A 271 5.60 12.58 -0.85
CA PHE A 271 5.10 11.38 -0.19
C PHE A 271 3.57 11.35 -0.27
N GLY A 272 3.03 10.31 -0.92
CA GLY A 272 1.60 10.18 -1.17
C GLY A 272 1.40 9.13 -2.23
N THR A 273 1.05 7.92 -1.81
CA THR A 273 1.01 6.71 -2.64
C THR A 273 0.16 6.96 -3.89
N GLN A 274 0.79 6.87 -5.07
CA GLN A 274 0.00 6.65 -6.28
C GLN A 274 -0.57 5.23 -6.15
N GLY A 275 -1.89 5.13 -6.02
CA GLY A 275 -2.63 3.87 -5.88
C GLY A 275 -2.59 2.96 -7.12
N LEU A 276 -1.44 2.85 -7.79
CA LEU A 276 -1.27 1.89 -8.86
C LEU A 276 -1.10 0.50 -8.24
N LEU A 277 -2.14 -0.32 -8.43
CA LEU A 277 -2.09 -1.75 -8.17
C LEU A 277 -1.16 -2.36 -9.22
N ASP A 278 0.15 -2.33 -8.96
CA ASP A 278 1.18 -2.87 -9.83
C ASP A 278 1.46 -4.36 -9.54
N GLY A 279 2.50 -4.92 -10.17
CA GLY A 279 2.86 -6.32 -9.95
C GLY A 279 3.27 -6.62 -8.50
N ALA A 280 3.88 -5.66 -7.80
CA ALA A 280 4.27 -5.79 -6.41
C ALA A 280 3.04 -5.79 -5.49
N MET A 281 2.07 -4.94 -5.80
CA MET A 281 0.81 -4.89 -5.08
C MET A 281 -0.01 -6.17 -5.30
N LEU A 282 -0.12 -6.69 -6.52
CA LEU A 282 -0.79 -7.99 -6.75
C LEU A 282 -0.14 -9.13 -5.95
N ALA A 283 1.20 -9.18 -5.92
CA ALA A 283 1.95 -10.13 -5.09
C ALA A 283 1.61 -9.98 -3.60
N THR A 284 1.49 -8.73 -3.14
CA THR A 284 1.11 -8.38 -1.76
C THR A 284 -0.30 -8.86 -1.43
N LEU A 285 -1.28 -8.52 -2.28
CA LEU A 285 -2.66 -8.95 -2.11
C LEU A 285 -2.73 -10.49 -2.04
N THR A 286 -1.99 -11.17 -2.90
CA THR A 286 -1.95 -12.64 -2.96
C THR A 286 -1.35 -13.25 -1.69
N ALA A 287 -0.21 -12.72 -1.24
CA ALA A 287 0.48 -13.23 -0.05
C ALA A 287 -0.35 -13.02 1.23
N VAL A 288 -0.99 -11.86 1.36
CA VAL A 288 -1.86 -11.55 2.50
C VAL A 288 -3.12 -12.42 2.47
N ALA A 289 -3.77 -12.55 1.31
CA ALA A 289 -4.95 -13.41 1.16
C ALA A 289 -4.64 -14.90 1.42
N ALA A 290 -3.46 -15.38 1.05
CA ALA A 290 -3.04 -16.76 1.27
C ALA A 290 -2.58 -17.06 2.71
N GLY A 291 -2.39 -16.04 3.55
CA GLY A 291 -1.88 -16.16 4.92
C GLY A 291 -0.48 -16.79 5.04
N LYS A 292 0.25 -16.92 3.91
CA LYS A 292 1.53 -17.65 3.83
C LYS A 292 2.52 -16.94 2.90
N PRO A 293 3.18 -15.88 3.37
CA PRO A 293 4.45 -15.50 2.76
C PRO A 293 5.46 -16.64 3.00
N ARG A 294 6.17 -17.12 1.97
CA ARG A 294 7.38 -17.94 2.19
C ARG A 294 8.42 -17.02 2.84
N THR A 295 8.50 -17.07 4.16
CA THR A 295 9.33 -16.17 4.95
C THR A 295 10.78 -16.66 5.00
N ARG A 296 11.71 -15.77 4.71
CA ARG A 296 13.06 -15.83 5.28
C ARG A 296 13.02 -14.97 6.54
N GLU A 297 13.29 -15.57 7.70
CA GLU A 297 13.51 -14.78 8.92
C GLU A 297 14.95 -14.26 8.92
N VAL A 298 15.11 -12.99 9.24
CA VAL A 298 16.40 -12.44 9.67
C VAL A 298 16.28 -12.27 11.18
N SER A 299 16.55 -13.35 11.92
CA SER A 299 16.73 -13.30 13.36
C SER A 299 18.09 -12.65 13.64
N ARG A 300 18.07 -11.51 14.36
CA ARG A 300 19.29 -10.96 14.96
C ARG A 300 19.78 -11.96 16.03
N GLU A 301 20.99 -12.48 15.85
CA GLU A 301 21.87 -12.77 17.00
C GLU A 301 22.34 -11.43 17.61
#